data_AF-W7YBV0-F1
#
_entry.id   AF-W7YBV0-F1
#
_cell.length_a   1.000
_cell.length_b   1.000
_cell.length_c   1.000
_cell.angle_alpha   90.00
_cell.angle_beta   90.00
_cell.angle_gamma   90.00
#
_symmetry.space_group_name_H-M   'P 1'
#
loop_
_entity.id
_entity.type
_entity.pdbx_description
1 polymer ?
#
loop_
_entity_poly.entity_id
_entity_poly.type
_entity_poly.pdbx_seq_one_letter_code
_entity_poly.pdbx_strand_id
1 'polypeptide(L)'
;MAENKSVWEENTVINMVHLLQRNSLKLIFDCGVSDFFYDANKRMHKKLLERNIPHDYIERPGGHTNAYWANSIKYHLYFFNDFFKR
;
A
#
# COMPACT_ATOMS: atom_id res chain seq x y z
N MET A 1 -14.97 -20.22 12.17
CA MET A 1 -14.49 -19.93 10.79
C MET A 1 -15.08 -18.59 10.39
N ALA A 2 -14.39 -17.79 9.58
CA ALA A 2 -14.95 -16.51 9.15
C ALA A 2 -16.23 -16.75 8.32
N GLU A 3 -17.34 -16.18 8.75
CA GLU A 3 -18.54 -16.06 7.91
C GLU A 3 -18.13 -15.24 6.66
N ASN A 4 -18.40 -15.75 5.46
CA ASN A 4 -18.04 -15.14 4.17
C ASN A 4 -16.55 -15.22 3.75
N LYS A 5 -15.90 -16.38 3.94
CA LYS A 5 -14.52 -16.61 3.47
C LYS A 5 -14.26 -16.19 2.01
N SER A 6 -15.17 -16.53 1.07
CA SER A 6 -14.99 -16.16 -0.35
C SER A 6 -14.85 -14.66 -0.55
N VAL A 7 -15.69 -13.88 0.14
CA VAL A 7 -15.67 -12.41 0.07
C VAL A 7 -14.33 -11.86 0.53
N TRP A 8 -13.80 -12.38 1.64
CA TRP A 8 -12.48 -11.99 2.13
C TRP A 8 -11.36 -12.33 1.14
N GLU A 9 -11.39 -13.54 0.56
CA GLU A 9 -10.36 -13.96 -0.40
C GLU A 9 -10.38 -13.10 -1.66
N GLU A 10 -11.57 -12.75 -2.16
CA GLU A 10 -11.77 -11.95 -3.38
C GLU A 10 -11.44 -10.47 -3.20
N ASN A 11 -11.61 -9.91 -1.99
CA ASN A 11 -11.53 -8.47 -1.74
C ASN A 11 -10.32 -8.04 -0.88
N THR A 12 -9.46 -8.98 -0.48
CA THR A 12 -8.20 -8.61 0.18
C THR A 12 -7.19 -8.14 -0.86
N VAL A 13 -6.69 -6.91 -0.73
CA VAL A 13 -5.80 -6.27 -1.71
C VAL A 13 -4.58 -7.14 -2.08
N ILE A 14 -3.97 -7.84 -1.12
CA ILE A 14 -2.82 -8.71 -1.41
C ILE A 14 -3.18 -9.88 -2.32
N ASN A 15 -4.42 -10.37 -2.26
CA ASN A 15 -4.89 -11.43 -3.16
C ASN A 15 -5.17 -10.89 -4.55
N MET A 16 -5.57 -9.63 -4.67
CA MET A 16 -5.88 -8.96 -5.93
C MET A 16 -4.65 -8.51 -6.74
N VAL A 17 -3.42 -8.65 -6.22
CA VAL A 17 -2.18 -8.25 -6.93
C VAL A 17 -2.06 -8.89 -8.31
N HIS A 18 -2.68 -10.07 -8.52
CA HIS A 18 -2.67 -10.73 -9.82
C HIS A 18 -3.39 -9.95 -10.93
N LEU A 19 -4.30 -9.03 -10.57
CA LEU A 19 -5.02 -8.15 -11.50
C LEU A 19 -4.16 -6.98 -12.00
N LEU A 20 -3.06 -6.65 -11.29
CA LEU A 20 -2.17 -5.57 -11.69
C LEU A 20 -1.29 -6.01 -12.86
N GLN A 21 -1.30 -5.23 -13.93
CA GLN A 21 -0.35 -5.33 -15.02
C GLN A 21 0.78 -4.31 -14.81
N ARG A 22 1.95 -4.58 -15.39
CA ARG A 22 3.08 -3.64 -15.30
C ARG A 22 2.65 -2.29 -15.90
N ASN A 23 2.90 -1.20 -15.18
CA ASN A 23 2.60 0.19 -15.58
C ASN A 23 1.11 0.52 -15.78
N SER A 24 0.16 -0.37 -15.44
CA SER A 24 -1.27 -0.05 -15.55
C SER A 24 -1.79 0.86 -14.44
N LEU A 25 -1.05 0.95 -13.33
CA LEU A 25 -1.40 1.75 -12.17
C LEU A 25 -0.14 2.38 -11.57
N LYS A 26 -0.22 3.67 -11.26
CA LYS A 26 0.76 4.32 -10.36
C LYS A 26 0.29 4.12 -8.93
N LEU A 27 1.08 3.38 -8.16
CA LEU A 27 0.72 2.92 -6.82
C LEU A 27 1.66 3.52 -5.79
N ILE A 28 1.10 4.06 -4.71
CA ILE A 28 1.81 4.49 -3.51
C ILE A 28 1.10 3.96 -2.27
N PHE A 29 1.86 3.47 -1.28
CA PHE A 29 1.34 3.15 0.05
C PHE A 29 2.41 3.34 1.12
N ASP A 30 1.97 3.66 2.33
CA ASP A 30 2.79 4.16 3.42
C ASP A 30 2.32 3.53 4.75
N CYS A 31 3.25 3.07 5.59
CA CYS A 31 2.91 2.48 6.88
C CYS A 31 3.99 2.76 7.95
N GLY A 32 3.54 3.11 9.15
CA GLY A 32 4.44 3.33 10.28
C GLY A 32 5.02 2.02 10.79
N VAL A 33 6.32 2.01 11.14
CA VAL A 33 7.02 0.80 11.62
C VAL A 33 6.51 0.27 12.97
N SER A 34 5.75 1.08 13.71
CA SER A 34 5.09 0.70 14.96
C SER A 34 3.57 0.51 14.79
N ASP A 35 3.05 0.52 13.56
CA ASP A 35 1.65 0.23 13.25
C ASP A 35 1.39 -1.29 13.28
N PHE A 36 0.22 -1.70 13.75
CA PHE A 36 -0.18 -3.11 13.80
C PHE A 36 -0.39 -3.74 12.42
N PHE A 37 -0.51 -2.92 11.37
CA PHE A 37 -0.55 -3.37 9.97
C PHE A 37 0.83 -3.39 9.28
N TYR A 38 1.93 -3.10 9.98
CA TYR A 38 3.26 -3.01 9.37
C TYR A 38 3.66 -4.29 8.64
N ASP A 39 3.54 -5.45 9.27
CA ASP A 39 3.88 -6.73 8.65
C ASP A 39 3.01 -7.05 7.43
N ALA A 40 1.74 -6.65 7.44
CA ALA A 40 0.85 -6.82 6.30
C ALA A 40 1.29 -5.97 5.11
N ASN A 41 1.68 -4.71 5.34
CA ASN A 41 2.21 -3.82 4.31
C ASN A 41 3.56 -4.30 3.76
N LYS A 42 4.45 -4.83 4.61
CA LYS A 42 5.71 -5.45 4.16
C LYS A 42 5.48 -6.67 3.27
N ARG A 43 4.50 -7.52 3.60
CA ARG A 43 4.12 -8.65 2.74
C ARG A 43 3.59 -8.19 1.39
N MET A 44 2.77 -7.13 1.39
CA MET A 44 2.27 -6.54 0.14
C MET A 44 3.42 -6.00 -0.73
N HIS A 45 4.34 -5.22 -0.13
CA HIS A 45 5.53 -4.72 -0.80
C HIS A 45 6.36 -5.85 -1.44
N LYS A 46 6.68 -6.89 -0.67
CA LYS A 46 7.42 -8.06 -1.17
C LYS A 46 6.70 -8.73 -2.35
N LYS A 47 5.38 -8.93 -2.27
CA LYS A 47 4.59 -9.55 -3.35
C LYS A 47 4.57 -8.70 -4.62
N LEU A 48 4.55 -7.37 -4.49
CA LEU A 48 4.64 -6.45 -5.63
C LEU A 48 6.03 -6.48 -6.28
N LEU A 49 7.10 -6.57 -5.48
CA LEU A 49 8.47 -6.73 -5.98
C LEU A 49 8.64 -8.04 -6.75
N GLU A 50 8.18 -9.17 -6.21
CA GLU A 50 8.23 -10.49 -6.86
C GLU A 50 7.53 -10.49 -8.23
N ARG A 51 6.48 -9.69 -8.37
CA ARG A 51 5.73 -9.52 -9.63
C ARG A 51 6.21 -8.36 -10.50
N ASN A 52 7.28 -7.68 -10.08
CA ASN A 52 7.85 -6.52 -10.75
C ASN A 52 6.82 -5.41 -11.07
N ILE A 53 5.90 -5.15 -10.14
CA ILE A 53 4.93 -4.06 -10.24
C ILE A 53 5.57 -2.77 -9.71
N PRO A 54 5.73 -1.71 -10.51
CA PRO A 54 6.27 -0.44 -10.03
C PRO A 54 5.34 0.20 -8.99
N HIS A 55 5.89 0.60 -7.85
CA HIS A 55 5.16 1.22 -6.76
C HIS A 55 6.11 1.98 -5.83
N ASP A 56 5.57 2.98 -5.12
CA ASP A 56 6.25 3.70 -4.06
C ASP A 56 5.79 3.15 -2.72
N TYR A 57 6.72 2.52 -1.98
CA TYR A 57 6.47 2.04 -0.62
C TYR A 57 7.27 2.87 0.37
N ILE A 58 6.60 3.37 1.41
CA ILE A 58 7.23 4.20 2.44
C ILE A 58 7.01 3.58 3.82
N GLU A 59 8.08 3.55 4.61
CA GLU A 59 8.05 3.20 6.03
C GLU A 59 8.78 4.27 6.84
N ARG A 60 8.21 4.69 7.97
CA ARG A 60 8.80 5.70 8.87
C ARG A 60 8.47 5.41 10.34
N PRO A 61 9.21 6.00 11.31
CA PRO A 61 8.83 5.95 12.71
C PRO A 61 7.40 6.43 12.96
N GLY A 62 6.66 5.71 13.80
CA GLY A 62 5.27 6.00 14.17
C GLY A 62 4.33 4.81 13.96
N GLY A 63 3.08 4.96 14.38
CA GLY A 63 2.04 3.93 14.30
C GLY A 63 0.70 4.51 13.83
N HIS A 64 -0.39 3.82 14.18
CA HIS A 64 -1.76 4.13 13.72
C HIS A 64 -2.34 5.40 14.36
N THR A 65 -1.81 6.57 13.95
CA THR A 65 -2.05 7.84 14.63
C THR A 65 -2.26 8.98 13.64
N ASN A 66 -3.05 9.97 14.04
CA ASN A 66 -3.25 11.21 13.28
C ASN A 66 -1.93 11.95 13.00
N ALA A 67 -0.98 11.94 13.94
CA ALA A 67 0.32 12.57 13.77
C ALA A 67 1.13 11.92 12.64
N TYR A 68 1.09 10.58 12.55
CA TYR A 68 1.71 9.86 11.42
C TYR A 68 1.05 10.24 10.09
N TRP A 69 -0.28 10.21 10.04
CA TRP A 69 -1.03 10.52 8.82
C TRP A 69 -0.84 11.98 8.35
N ALA A 70 -0.77 12.93 9.28
CA ALA A 70 -0.49 14.34 8.98
C ALA A 70 0.91 14.55 8.34
N ASN A 71 1.88 13.68 8.66
CA ASN A 71 3.16 13.65 7.96
C ASN A 71 3.06 12.91 6.62
N SER A 72 2.47 11.72 6.61
CA SER A 72 2.32 10.84 5.44
C SER A 72 1.64 11.54 4.26
N ILE A 73 0.55 12.28 4.52
CA ILE A 73 -0.25 12.92 3.48
C ILE A 73 0.56 13.88 2.59
N LYS A 74 1.62 14.51 3.13
CA LYS A 74 2.48 15.43 2.37
C LYS A 74 3.15 14.72 1.19
N TYR A 75 3.61 13.49 1.41
CA TYR A 75 4.28 12.68 0.41
C TYR A 75 3.30 12.12 -0.62
N HIS A 76 2.09 11.75 -0.18
CA HIS A 76 1.01 11.36 -1.09
C HIS A 76 0.60 12.53 -2.00
N LEU A 77 0.45 13.74 -1.45
CA LEU A 77 0.16 14.94 -2.26
C LEU A 77 1.27 15.24 -3.25
N TYR A 78 2.54 15.07 -2.87
CA TYR A 78 3.67 15.21 -3.79
C TYR A 78 3.60 14.17 -4.92
N PHE A 79 3.36 12.90 -4.60
CA PHE A 79 3.19 11.82 -5.58
C PHE A 79 2.07 12.11 -6.57
N PHE A 80 0.89 12.52 -6.10
CA PHE A 80 -0.23 12.85 -6.98
C PHE A 80 0.09 14.08 -7.83
N ASN A 81 0.68 15.10 -7.23
CA ASN A 81 1.09 16.30 -7.95
C ASN A 81 2.08 15.99 -9.08
N ASP A 82 3.09 15.15 -8.83
CA ASP A 82 4.04 14.70 -9.86
C ASP A 82 3.36 13.91 -10.99
N PHE A 83 2.42 13.03 -10.64
CA PHE A 83 1.66 12.26 -11.62
C PHE A 83 0.76 13.12 -12.52
N PHE A 84 0.05 14.10 -11.94
CA PHE A 84 -0.95 14.91 -12.65
C PHE A 84 -0.41 16.17 -13.31
N LYS A 85 0.78 16.68 -12.93
CA LYS A 85 1.40 17.87 -13.56
C LYS A 85 2.01 17.61 -14.95
N ARG A 86 1.63 16.52 -15.60
CA ARG A 86 1.97 16.25 -17.00
C ARG A 86 1.21 17.17 -17.93
#